data_AF-A0A352MCM4-F1
#
_entry.id   AF-A0A352MCM4-F1
#
_cell.length_a   1.000
_cell.length_b   1.000
_cell.length_c   1.000
_cell.angle_alpha   90.00
_cell.angle_beta   90.00
_cell.angle_gamma   90.00
#
_symmetry.space_group_name_H-M   'P 1'
#
loop_
_entity.id
_entity.type
_entity.pdbx_description
1 polymer ?
#
loop_
_entity_poly.entity_id
_entity_poly.type
_entity_poly.pdbx_seq_one_letter_code
_entity_poly.pdbx_strand_id
1 'polypeptide(L)'
;MSEYYNILGLPLNSSIEEIKKAYRKKARLFHPDINHSPDAKDKFILITEAYDFLIANHEKGDIDDQDYFRIAEEWRKYRQDRSRQRAQYYARSSFIRFKNSKYYKSTRILNASSVIFTFSIAIIVLIFTVFGYILKIKNPEPGTKITSFISFILLLILSIILLSISLIYLKEYLDANKKRRRPTDDMA
;
A
#
# COMPACT_ATOMS: atom_id res chain seq x y z
N MET A 1 -5.59 22.92 5.77
CA MET A 1 -5.34 21.46 5.62
C MET A 1 -4.19 21.06 4.66
N SER A 2 -3.71 21.96 3.78
CA SER A 2 -2.93 21.59 2.59
C SER A 2 -1.41 21.43 2.75
N GLU A 3 -0.75 22.00 3.75
CA GLU A 3 0.73 22.10 3.75
C GLU A 3 1.42 20.72 3.74
N TYR A 4 1.04 19.81 4.64
CA TYR A 4 1.66 18.48 4.68
C TYR A 4 1.27 17.60 3.48
N TYR A 5 0.05 17.76 2.96
CA TYR A 5 -0.37 17.10 1.70
C TYR A 5 0.44 17.65 0.51
N ASN A 6 0.66 18.97 0.44
CA ASN A 6 1.47 19.64 -0.57
C ASN A 6 2.94 19.20 -0.50
N ILE A 7 3.51 19.07 0.71
CA ILE A 7 4.85 18.51 0.93
C ILE A 7 4.95 17.10 0.36
N LEU A 8 3.88 16.29 0.44
CA LEU A 8 3.81 14.97 -0.21
C LEU A 8 3.34 15.01 -1.67
N GLY A 9 2.88 16.16 -2.17
CA GLY A 9 2.37 16.32 -3.54
C GLY A 9 1.08 15.54 -3.77
N LEU A 10 0.20 15.57 -2.79
CA LEU A 10 -1.05 14.83 -2.75
C LEU A 10 -2.25 15.78 -2.65
N PRO A 11 -3.41 15.42 -3.23
CA PRO A 11 -4.64 16.15 -2.97
C PRO A 11 -5.07 16.01 -1.51
N LEU A 12 -5.85 16.98 -1.04
CA LEU A 12 -6.55 16.89 0.24
C LEU A 12 -7.38 15.60 0.29
N ASN A 13 -7.47 14.99 1.47
CA ASN A 13 -8.20 13.73 1.70
C ASN A 13 -7.66 12.52 0.92
N SER A 14 -6.39 12.54 0.50
CA SER A 14 -5.73 11.35 -0.04
C SER A 14 -5.77 10.21 0.97
N SER A 15 -6.02 9.00 0.49
CA SER A 15 -6.06 7.80 1.33
C SER A 15 -4.72 7.53 2.03
N ILE A 16 -4.75 6.79 3.15
CA ILE A 16 -3.54 6.25 3.81
C ILE A 16 -2.62 5.58 2.78
N GLU A 17 -3.21 4.93 1.77
CA GLU A 17 -2.45 4.22 0.77
C GLU A 17 -1.62 5.14 -0.13
N GLU A 18 -2.24 6.21 -0.59
CA GLU A 18 -1.59 7.25 -1.39
C GLU A 18 -0.53 7.99 -0.57
N ILE A 19 -0.82 8.30 0.70
CA ILE A 19 0.13 8.94 1.63
C ILE A 19 1.38 8.08 1.78
N LYS A 20 1.22 6.79 2.08
CA LYS A 20 2.33 5.82 2.21
C LYS A 20 3.07 5.62 0.89
N LYS A 21 2.39 5.67 -0.25
CA LYS A 21 3.00 5.53 -1.59
C LYS A 21 3.81 6.77 -1.96
N ALA A 22 3.27 7.97 -1.76
CA ALA A 22 3.94 9.24 -2.01
C ALA A 22 5.18 9.40 -1.11
N TYR A 23 5.05 9.08 0.18
CA TYR A 23 6.18 9.08 1.11
C TYR A 23 7.31 8.18 0.62
N ARG A 24 7.04 6.91 0.27
CA ARG A 24 8.08 6.00 -0.27
C ARG A 24 8.80 6.56 -1.49
N LYS A 25 8.05 7.17 -2.42
CA LYS A 25 8.60 7.78 -3.64
C LYS A 25 9.51 8.95 -3.30
N LYS A 26 9.03 9.90 -2.49
CA LYS A 26 9.78 11.10 -2.11
C LYS A 26 10.95 10.81 -1.18
N ALA A 27 10.78 9.92 -0.20
CA ALA A 27 11.84 9.48 0.70
C ALA A 27 13.01 8.88 -0.07
N ARG A 28 12.77 8.10 -1.14
CA ARG A 28 13.84 7.62 -2.02
C ARG A 28 14.50 8.74 -2.84
N LEU A 29 13.70 9.69 -3.33
CA LEU A 29 14.18 10.78 -4.18
C LEU A 29 15.05 11.80 -3.41
N PHE A 30 14.76 12.03 -2.13
CA PHE A 30 15.43 13.05 -1.33
C PHE A 30 16.35 12.47 -0.24
N HIS A 31 16.52 11.15 -0.18
CA HIS A 31 17.46 10.57 0.78
C HIS A 31 18.90 11.05 0.50
N PRO A 32 19.67 11.55 1.49
CA PRO A 32 21.01 12.12 1.26
C PRO A 32 22.04 11.17 0.63
N ASP A 33 21.89 9.87 0.89
CA ASP A 33 22.70 8.79 0.27
C ASP A 33 22.42 8.58 -1.23
N ILE A 34 21.27 9.07 -1.74
CA ILE A 34 20.89 8.97 -3.16
C ILE A 34 20.96 10.34 -3.84
N ASN A 35 20.58 11.39 -3.12
CA ASN A 35 20.50 12.75 -3.62
C ASN A 35 21.45 13.62 -2.82
N HIS A 36 22.53 14.05 -3.47
CA HIS A 36 23.60 14.85 -2.86
C HIS A 36 23.34 16.37 -2.94
N SER A 37 22.14 16.79 -3.33
CA SER A 37 21.77 18.20 -3.31
C SER A 37 21.83 18.73 -1.87
N PRO A 38 22.28 19.97 -1.65
CA PRO A 38 22.46 20.52 -0.30
C PRO A 38 21.15 20.56 0.51
N ASP A 39 20.01 20.60 -0.17
CA ASP A 39 18.67 20.63 0.40
C ASP A 39 18.02 19.24 0.56
N ALA A 40 18.66 18.17 0.09
CA ALA A 40 18.08 16.82 0.09
C ALA A 40 17.73 16.35 1.51
N LYS A 41 18.65 16.58 2.45
CA LYS A 41 18.46 16.25 3.87
C LYS A 41 17.26 16.97 4.47
N ASP A 42 17.14 18.28 4.24
CA ASP A 42 16.06 19.08 4.80
C ASP A 42 14.72 18.69 4.18
N LYS A 43 14.69 18.47 2.87
CA LYS A 43 13.50 17.92 2.18
C LYS A 43 13.11 16.55 2.73
N PHE A 44 14.07 15.65 2.95
CA PHE A 44 13.80 14.34 3.55
C PHE A 44 13.19 14.46 4.94
N ILE A 45 13.69 15.38 5.77
CA ILE A 45 13.15 15.66 7.10
C ILE A 45 11.70 16.15 6.98
N LEU A 46 11.44 17.16 6.15
CA LEU A 46 10.09 17.71 5.93
C LEU A 46 9.10 16.65 5.42
N ILE A 47 9.52 15.81 4.48
CA ILE A 47 8.71 14.72 3.92
C ILE A 47 8.37 13.67 5.00
N THR A 48 9.31 13.38 5.89
CA THR A 48 9.11 12.43 6.99
C THR A 48 8.16 12.99 8.04
N GLU A 49 8.33 14.27 8.40
CA GLU A 49 7.43 14.98 9.32
C GLU A 49 6.00 15.05 8.76
N ALA A 50 5.86 15.38 7.46
CA ALA A 50 4.58 15.40 6.77
C ALA A 50 3.88 14.03 6.80
N TYR A 51 4.63 12.97 6.49
CA TYR A 51 4.10 11.61 6.54
C TYR A 51 3.63 11.23 7.95
N ASP A 52 4.45 11.50 8.98
CA ASP A 52 4.11 11.16 10.36
C ASP A 52 2.87 11.91 10.86
N PHE A 53 2.76 13.20 10.52
CA PHE A 53 1.59 14.02 10.86
C PHE A 53 0.33 13.46 10.21
N LEU A 54 0.39 13.19 8.90
CA LEU A 54 -0.77 12.73 8.13
C LEU A 54 -1.23 11.35 8.60
N ILE A 55 -0.32 10.41 8.86
CA ILE A 55 -0.69 9.08 9.38
C ILE A 55 -1.36 9.18 10.75
N ALA A 56 -0.85 10.04 11.63
CA ALA A 56 -1.37 10.15 12.99
C ALA A 56 -2.68 10.95 13.11
N ASN A 57 -3.09 11.66 12.06
CA ASN A 57 -4.32 12.45 12.05
C ASN A 57 -5.28 12.04 10.91
N HIS A 58 -4.98 10.99 10.14
CA HIS A 58 -5.84 10.54 9.04
C HIS A 58 -7.25 10.15 9.52
N GLU A 59 -7.38 9.59 10.72
CA GLU A 59 -8.67 9.14 11.27
C GLU A 59 -9.57 10.29 11.73
N LYS A 60 -9.05 11.52 11.80
CA LYS A 60 -9.81 12.69 12.30
C LYS A 60 -10.83 13.26 11.29
N GLY A 61 -11.01 12.61 10.13
CA GLY A 61 -12.02 12.98 9.14
C GLY A 61 -11.79 14.34 8.48
N ASP A 62 -12.88 14.93 7.97
CA ASP A 62 -12.87 16.30 7.43
C ASP A 62 -12.69 17.30 8.57
N ILE A 63 -11.44 17.63 8.85
CA ILE A 63 -11.07 18.73 9.75
C ILE A 63 -11.21 20.02 8.94
N ASP A 64 -11.93 21.01 9.49
CA ASP A 64 -11.94 22.34 8.89
C ASP A 64 -10.55 23.01 8.92
N ASP A 65 -10.39 24.11 8.21
CA ASP A 65 -9.08 24.76 8.10
C ASP A 65 -8.58 25.37 9.43
N GLN A 66 -9.48 25.80 10.33
CA GLN A 66 -9.10 26.37 11.63
C GLN A 66 -8.61 25.29 12.58
N ASP A 67 -9.36 24.20 12.71
CA ASP A 67 -8.98 23.05 13.53
C ASP A 67 -7.73 22.37 13.00
N TYR A 68 -7.53 22.35 11.67
CA TYR A 68 -6.30 21.84 11.10
C TYR A 68 -5.08 22.64 11.56
N PHE A 69 -5.18 23.97 11.53
CA PHE A 69 -4.07 24.83 11.95
C PHE A 69 -3.73 24.58 13.42
N ARG A 70 -4.74 24.50 14.29
CA ARG A 70 -4.58 24.17 15.71
C ARG A 70 -3.91 22.81 15.92
N ILE A 71 -4.37 21.76 15.25
CA ILE A 71 -3.79 20.41 15.35
C ILE A 71 -2.35 20.39 14.82
N ALA A 72 -2.07 21.10 13.74
CA ALA A 72 -0.73 21.22 13.18
C ALA A 72 0.22 21.95 14.14
N GLU A 73 -0.25 23.01 14.79
CA GLU A 73 0.51 23.78 15.77
C GLU A 73 0.77 22.98 17.06
N GLU A 74 -0.25 22.30 17.59
CA GLU A 74 -0.10 21.35 18.69
C GLU A 74 0.91 20.24 18.34
N TRP A 75 0.83 19.70 17.11
CA TRP A 75 1.79 18.70 16.65
C TRP A 75 3.22 19.25 16.60
N ARG A 76 3.40 20.46 16.06
CA ARG A 76 4.69 21.17 16.05
C ARG A 76 5.26 21.32 17.45
N LYS A 77 4.40 21.62 18.44
CA LYS A 77 4.80 21.80 19.84
C LYS A 77 5.20 20.51 20.56
N TYR A 78 4.58 19.36 20.26
CA TYR A 78 4.73 18.14 21.06
C TYR A 78 5.33 16.92 20.34
N ARG A 79 5.00 16.72 19.06
CA ARG A 79 5.37 15.49 18.32
C ARG A 79 6.41 15.72 17.22
N GLN A 80 6.67 16.97 16.85
CA GLN A 80 7.68 17.30 15.85
C GLN A 80 9.08 16.87 16.27
N ASP A 81 9.47 17.05 17.54
CA ASP A 81 10.82 16.68 17.98
C ASP A 81 11.14 15.19 17.78
N ARG A 82 10.22 14.29 18.16
CA ARG A 82 10.43 12.85 17.98
C ARG A 82 10.41 12.44 16.50
N SER A 83 9.52 13.03 15.70
CA SER A 83 9.46 12.80 14.26
C SER A 83 10.75 13.27 13.58
N ARG A 84 11.20 14.49 13.93
CA ARG A 84 12.41 15.13 13.41
C ARG A 84 13.68 14.39 13.80
N GLN A 85 13.82 13.96 15.05
CA GLN A 85 14.94 13.14 15.50
C GLN A 85 15.03 11.82 14.72
N ARG A 86 13.89 11.14 14.51
CA ARG A 86 13.82 9.93 13.68
C ARG A 86 14.18 10.22 12.22
N ALA A 87 13.67 11.30 11.65
CA ALA A 87 13.98 11.70 10.28
C ALA A 87 15.48 12.01 10.13
N GLN A 88 16.08 12.73 11.08
CA GLN A 88 17.51 13.02 11.11
C GLN A 88 18.35 11.75 11.24
N TYR A 89 17.93 10.81 12.10
CA TYR A 89 18.59 9.51 12.24
C TYR A 89 18.62 8.77 10.90
N TYR A 90 17.49 8.71 10.19
CA TYR A 90 17.44 8.04 8.89
C TYR A 90 18.17 8.80 7.79
N ALA A 91 18.12 10.13 7.78
CA ALA A 91 18.85 10.96 6.84
C ALA A 91 20.38 10.79 6.94
N ARG A 92 20.89 10.50 8.15
CA ARG A 92 22.31 10.19 8.40
C ARG A 92 22.69 8.73 8.15
N SER A 93 21.71 7.84 8.03
CA SER A 93 21.95 6.41 7.76
C SER A 93 22.08 6.14 6.27
N SER A 94 22.63 5.00 5.86
CA SER A 94 22.58 4.60 4.45
C SER A 94 21.14 4.31 4.01
N PHE A 95 20.82 4.56 2.74
CA PHE A 95 19.49 4.34 2.20
C PHE A 95 19.06 2.88 2.34
N ILE A 96 20.01 1.94 2.20
CA ILE A 96 19.77 0.51 2.36
C ILE A 96 19.30 0.20 3.79
N ARG A 97 19.95 0.80 4.81
CA ARG A 97 19.58 0.63 6.21
C ARG A 97 18.20 1.22 6.49
N PHE A 98 17.94 2.44 6.00
CA PHE A 98 16.64 3.08 6.10
C PHE A 98 15.53 2.23 5.47
N LYS A 99 15.72 1.76 4.23
CA LYS A 99 14.76 0.91 3.50
C LYS A 99 14.44 -0.40 4.24
N ASN A 100 15.41 -0.92 4.99
CA ASN A 100 15.26 -2.17 5.75
C ASN A 100 14.70 -1.98 7.16
N SER A 101 14.54 -0.74 7.63
CA SER A 101 13.95 -0.41 8.92
C SER A 101 12.50 -0.87 9.04
N LYS A 102 12.05 -1.15 10.27
CA LYS A 102 10.63 -1.43 10.56
C LYS A 102 9.73 -0.27 10.11
N TYR A 103 10.23 0.96 10.25
CA TYR A 103 9.54 2.19 9.86
C TYR A 103 9.28 2.29 8.35
N TYR A 104 10.30 2.11 7.50
CA TYR A 104 10.06 2.14 6.06
C TYR A 104 9.20 0.96 5.60
N LYS A 105 9.38 -0.23 6.21
CA LYS A 105 8.59 -1.42 5.85
C LYS A 105 7.10 -1.28 6.18
N SER A 106 6.72 -0.58 7.26
CA SER A 106 5.31 -0.37 7.63
C SER A 106 4.53 0.53 6.65
N THR A 107 5.23 1.24 5.77
CA THR A 107 4.64 2.01 4.66
C THR A 107 4.17 1.12 3.50
N ARG A 108 4.56 -0.16 3.47
CA ARG A 108 4.12 -1.10 2.44
C ARG A 108 2.78 -1.71 2.85
N ILE A 109 1.84 -1.69 1.91
CA ILE A 109 0.43 -2.04 2.16
C ILE A 109 0.09 -3.42 1.60
N LEU A 110 0.79 -3.82 0.53
CA LEU A 110 0.73 -5.18 -0.01
C LEU A 110 1.37 -6.14 0.99
N ASN A 111 0.57 -6.55 1.97
CA ASN A 111 0.89 -7.61 2.89
C ASN A 111 0.77 -8.92 2.14
N ALA A 112 1.77 -9.80 2.27
CA ALA A 112 1.73 -11.11 1.64
C ALA A 112 0.43 -11.87 2.01
N SER A 113 -0.06 -11.65 3.23
CA SER A 113 -1.31 -12.22 3.72
C SER A 113 -2.54 -11.80 2.92
N SER A 114 -2.68 -10.54 2.50
CA SER A 114 -3.85 -10.10 1.72
C SER A 114 -3.83 -10.67 0.30
N VAL A 115 -2.65 -10.79 -0.30
CA VAL A 115 -2.46 -11.43 -1.61
C VAL A 115 -2.81 -12.92 -1.53
N ILE A 116 -2.30 -13.62 -0.51
CA ILE A 116 -2.59 -15.03 -0.30
C ILE A 116 -4.08 -15.23 -0.03
N PHE A 117 -4.69 -14.41 0.83
CA PHE A 117 -6.11 -14.51 1.19
C PHE A 117 -7.04 -14.33 -0.02
N THR A 118 -6.81 -13.31 -0.85
CA THR A 118 -7.62 -13.09 -2.07
C THR A 118 -7.46 -14.22 -3.07
N PHE A 119 -6.25 -14.77 -3.22
CA PHE A 119 -5.99 -15.93 -4.06
C PHE A 119 -6.69 -17.19 -3.54
N SER A 120 -6.64 -17.43 -2.24
CA SER A 120 -7.35 -18.54 -1.59
C SER A 120 -8.86 -18.45 -1.80
N ILE A 121 -9.46 -17.26 -1.66
CA ILE A 121 -10.90 -17.08 -1.93
C ILE A 121 -11.24 -17.41 -3.38
N ALA A 122 -10.45 -16.93 -4.35
CA ALA A 122 -10.69 -17.20 -5.77
C ALA A 122 -10.65 -18.72 -6.08
N ILE A 123 -9.68 -19.43 -5.51
CA ILE A 123 -9.58 -20.90 -5.64
C ILE A 123 -10.77 -21.60 -4.97
N ILE A 124 -11.14 -21.19 -3.76
CA ILE A 124 -12.27 -21.76 -3.04
C ILE A 124 -13.56 -21.63 -3.86
N VAL A 125 -13.83 -20.43 -4.40
CA VAL A 125 -14.99 -20.17 -5.26
C VAL A 125 -14.94 -21.04 -6.53
N LEU A 126 -13.77 -21.20 -7.16
CA LEU A 126 -13.61 -22.06 -8.33
C LEU A 126 -13.95 -23.53 -8.01
N ILE A 127 -13.40 -24.04 -6.89
CA ILE A 127 -13.64 -25.41 -6.43
C ILE A 127 -15.13 -25.62 -6.16
N PHE A 128 -15.77 -24.72 -5.41
CA PHE A 128 -17.20 -24.82 -5.12
C PHE A 128 -18.07 -24.74 -6.38
N THR A 129 -17.67 -23.93 -7.36
CA THR A 129 -18.38 -23.82 -8.65
C THR A 129 -18.32 -25.12 -9.43
N VAL A 130 -17.13 -25.70 -9.58
CA VAL A 130 -16.92 -26.97 -10.31
C VAL A 130 -17.58 -28.12 -9.57
N PHE A 131 -17.32 -28.25 -8.27
CA PHE A 131 -17.87 -29.32 -7.43
C PHE A 131 -19.40 -29.22 -7.33
N GLY A 132 -19.95 -28.03 -7.14
CA GLY A 132 -21.39 -27.80 -7.10
C GLY A 132 -22.09 -28.19 -8.40
N TYR A 133 -21.46 -27.91 -9.55
CA TYR A 133 -21.99 -28.34 -10.85
C TYR A 133 -21.91 -29.87 -11.04
N ILE A 134 -20.80 -30.51 -10.63
CA ILE A 134 -20.68 -31.98 -10.65
C ILE A 134 -21.78 -32.64 -9.81
N LEU A 135 -22.02 -32.15 -8.59
CA LEU A 135 -23.08 -32.66 -7.71
C LEU A 135 -24.46 -32.51 -8.34
N LYS A 136 -24.70 -31.40 -9.05
CA LYS A 136 -25.98 -31.13 -9.72
C LYS A 136 -26.20 -32.00 -10.95
N ILE A 137 -25.14 -32.39 -11.65
CA ILE A 137 -25.22 -33.40 -12.73
C ILE A 137 -25.53 -34.78 -12.14
N LYS A 138 -24.90 -35.14 -11.02
CA LYS A 138 -25.10 -36.44 -10.36
C LYS A 138 -26.51 -36.59 -9.77
N ASN A 139 -27.09 -35.49 -9.29
CA ASN A 139 -28.45 -35.44 -8.73
C ASN A 139 -29.30 -34.39 -9.48
N PRO A 140 -29.80 -34.72 -10.68
CA PRO A 140 -30.51 -33.75 -11.51
C PRO A 140 -31.94 -33.51 -10.99
N GLU A 141 -32.27 -32.25 -10.70
CA GLU A 141 -33.65 -31.86 -10.44
C GLU A 141 -34.43 -31.69 -11.75
N PRO A 142 -35.70 -32.15 -11.82
CA PRO A 142 -36.51 -32.04 -13.02
C PRO A 142 -36.73 -30.56 -13.41
N GLY A 143 -36.55 -30.25 -14.70
CA GLY A 143 -36.79 -28.91 -15.25
C GLY A 143 -35.67 -27.87 -15.04
N THR A 144 -34.59 -28.18 -14.32
CA THR A 144 -33.57 -27.16 -13.95
C THR A 144 -32.27 -27.23 -14.78
N LYS A 145 -32.17 -28.11 -15.79
CA LYS A 145 -30.92 -28.36 -16.55
C LYS A 145 -30.31 -27.09 -17.17
N ILE A 146 -31.13 -26.30 -17.86
CA ILE A 146 -30.69 -25.06 -18.53
C ILE A 146 -30.23 -24.03 -17.50
N THR A 147 -31.03 -23.79 -16.46
CA THR A 147 -30.70 -22.85 -15.37
C THR A 147 -29.41 -23.24 -14.67
N SER A 148 -29.22 -24.54 -14.41
CA SER A 148 -28.01 -25.08 -13.78
C SER A 148 -26.76 -24.83 -14.61
N PHE A 149 -26.86 -25.02 -15.93
CA PHE A 149 -25.77 -24.77 -16.86
C PHE A 149 -25.44 -23.28 -16.94
N ILE A 150 -26.45 -22.41 -17.05
CA ILE A 150 -26.27 -20.96 -17.09
C ILE A 150 -25.63 -20.46 -15.78
N SER A 151 -26.14 -20.88 -14.62
CA SER A 151 -25.55 -20.52 -13.32
C SER A 151 -24.11 -20.99 -13.19
N PHE A 152 -23.79 -22.19 -13.68
CA PHE A 152 -22.41 -22.68 -13.70
C PHE A 152 -21.50 -21.80 -14.56
N ILE A 153 -21.92 -21.46 -15.79
CA ILE A 153 -21.15 -20.59 -16.68
C ILE A 153 -20.94 -19.20 -16.06
N LEU A 154 -21.97 -18.61 -15.46
CA LEU A 154 -21.86 -17.30 -14.79
C LEU A 154 -20.88 -17.34 -13.60
N LEU A 155 -20.97 -18.36 -12.76
CA LEU A 155 -20.06 -18.54 -11.62
C LEU A 155 -18.62 -18.84 -12.07
N LEU A 156 -18.46 -19.57 -13.17
CA LEU A 156 -17.16 -19.86 -13.77
C LEU A 156 -16.52 -18.58 -14.32
N ILE A 157 -17.28 -17.75 -15.03
CA ILE A 157 -16.82 -16.43 -15.48
C ILE A 157 -16.42 -15.55 -14.30
N LEU A 158 -17.27 -15.48 -13.25
CA LEU A 158 -16.97 -14.72 -12.03
C LEU A 158 -15.68 -15.22 -11.36
N SER A 159 -15.49 -16.54 -11.29
CA SER A 159 -14.28 -17.13 -10.73
C SER A 159 -13.02 -16.79 -11.54
N ILE A 160 -13.12 -16.80 -12.87
CA ILE A 160 -12.01 -16.39 -13.77
C ILE A 160 -11.68 -14.90 -13.57
N ILE A 161 -12.69 -14.03 -13.39
CA ILE A 161 -12.49 -12.61 -13.10
C ILE A 161 -11.76 -12.44 -11.76
N LEU A 162 -12.22 -13.11 -10.70
CA LEU A 162 -11.60 -13.06 -9.37
C LEU A 162 -10.15 -13.57 -9.40
N LEU A 163 -9.90 -14.67 -10.11
CA LEU A 163 -8.56 -15.21 -10.30
C LEU A 163 -7.66 -14.24 -11.06
N SER A 164 -8.17 -13.61 -12.11
CA SER A 164 -7.44 -12.61 -12.90
C SER A 164 -7.04 -11.41 -12.03
N ILE A 165 -7.98 -10.89 -11.22
CA ILE A 165 -7.70 -9.82 -10.26
C ILE A 165 -6.61 -10.27 -9.26
N SER A 166 -6.76 -11.46 -8.69
CA SER A 166 -5.77 -11.99 -7.74
C SER A 166 -4.37 -12.15 -8.35
N LEU A 167 -4.28 -12.57 -9.62
CA LEU A 167 -3.02 -12.66 -10.34
C LEU A 167 -2.38 -11.29 -10.58
N ILE A 168 -3.18 -10.24 -10.84
CA ILE A 168 -2.69 -8.86 -10.94
C ILE A 168 -2.07 -8.43 -9.60
N TYR A 169 -2.76 -8.65 -8.48
CA TYR A 169 -2.25 -8.34 -7.14
C TYR A 169 -0.98 -9.13 -6.81
N LEU A 170 -0.94 -10.42 -7.17
CA LEU A 170 0.25 -11.26 -6.99
C LEU A 170 1.43 -10.75 -7.81
N LYS A 171 1.20 -10.37 -9.07
CA LYS A 171 2.24 -9.78 -9.93
C LYS A 171 2.77 -8.49 -9.31
N GLU A 172 1.91 -7.58 -8.85
CA GLU A 172 2.34 -6.34 -8.22
C GLU A 172 3.16 -6.60 -6.94
N TYR A 173 2.74 -7.58 -6.12
CA TYR A 173 3.49 -8.02 -4.95
C TYR A 173 4.87 -8.58 -5.31
N LEU A 174 4.93 -9.45 -6.32
CA LEU A 174 6.17 -10.03 -6.82
C LEU A 174 7.10 -8.96 -7.39
N ASP A 175 6.60 -8.01 -8.18
CA ASP A 175 7.41 -6.91 -8.71
C ASP A 175 7.96 -6.00 -7.61
N ALA A 176 7.14 -5.73 -6.58
CA ALA A 176 7.55 -5.01 -5.38
C ALA A 176 8.59 -5.79 -4.52
N ASN A 177 8.74 -7.09 -4.74
CA ASN A 177 9.72 -7.96 -4.07
C ASN A 177 10.91 -8.35 -4.96
N LYS A 178 10.78 -8.45 -6.27
CA LYS A 178 11.85 -8.76 -7.23
C LYS A 178 12.89 -7.65 -7.27
N LYS A 179 12.47 -6.39 -7.14
CA LYS A 179 13.36 -5.23 -6.89
C LYS A 179 14.18 -5.34 -5.58
N ARG A 180 13.93 -6.34 -4.72
CA ARG A 180 14.77 -6.65 -3.53
C ARG A 180 15.94 -7.58 -3.84
N ARG A 181 15.89 -8.38 -4.93
CA ARG A 181 16.88 -9.43 -5.26
C ARG A 181 17.97 -9.01 -6.24
N ARG A 182 17.93 -7.79 -6.78
CA ARG A 182 19.07 -7.21 -7.52
C ARG A 182 19.83 -6.21 -6.63
N PRO A 183 20.67 -6.64 -5.68
CA PRO A 183 21.81 -5.85 -5.26
C PRO A 183 23.03 -6.24 -6.12
N THR A 184 23.60 -5.25 -6.83
CA THR A 184 25.04 -5.15 -7.13
C THR A 184 25.73 -6.34 -7.85
N ASP A 185 25.32 -6.67 -9.08
CA ASP A 185 26.19 -7.45 -10.01
C ASP A 185 26.83 -6.55 -11.10
N ASP A 186 26.50 -5.26 -11.16
CA ASP A 186 27.05 -4.33 -12.16
C ASP A 186 28.17 -3.42 -11.57
N MET A 187 28.88 -3.90 -10.55
CA MET A 187 30.13 -3.29 -10.08
C MET A 187 31.21 -4.38 -9.96
N ALA A 188 31.58 -4.93 -11.12
CA ALA A 188 32.80 -5.68 -11.34
C ALA A 188 33.53 -5.08 -12.53
#